data_AF-A0A5N8WX92-F1
#
_entry.id   AF-A0A5N8WX92-F1
#
_cell.length_a   1.000
_cell.length_b   1.000
_cell.length_c   1.000
_cell.angle_alpha   90.00
_cell.angle_beta   90.00
_cell.angle_gamma   90.00
#
_symmetry.space_group_name_H-M   'P 1'
#
loop_
_entity.id
_entity.type
_entity.pdbx_description
1 polymer ?
#
loop_
_entity_poly.entity_id
_entity_poly.type
_entity_poly.pdbx_seq_one_letter_code
_entity_poly.pdbx_strand_id
1 'polypeptide(L)'
;MSPVDGGVDTDMDMDMDMDETRGEYVERFRALAREGLDELFVAERLPGLVGGRLEHFAVVDKVDNGVSVHAETRFSFRGHRFRYQRQIWPPGFALEIQTALCIEHLRERVLTRRYRAGADPEAAIEI
;
A
#
# COMPACT_ATOMS: atom_id res chain seq x y z
N MET A 1 28.53 25.37 -42.37
CA MET A 1 28.60 23.96 -41.95
C MET A 1 28.82 23.95 -40.45
N SER A 2 27.82 23.49 -39.68
CA SER A 2 27.95 23.12 -38.25
C SER A 2 28.85 21.88 -38.13
N PRO A 3 29.39 21.50 -36.94
CA PRO A 3 28.61 20.96 -35.81
C PRO A 3 29.25 21.31 -34.43
N VAL A 4 28.82 20.90 -33.22
CA VAL A 4 27.91 19.87 -32.71
C VAL A 4 27.45 20.34 -31.31
N ASP A 5 26.18 20.14 -30.99
CA ASP A 5 25.64 20.11 -29.62
C ASP A 5 26.32 18.97 -28.83
N GLY A 6 27.05 19.32 -27.78
CA GLY A 6 27.49 18.38 -26.75
C GLY A 6 26.37 18.17 -25.76
N GLY A 7 25.42 17.30 -26.12
CA GLY A 7 24.39 16.81 -25.21
C GLY A 7 25.05 16.23 -23.96
N VAL A 8 24.71 16.78 -22.80
CA VAL A 8 24.98 16.16 -21.52
C VAL A 8 23.92 15.08 -21.37
N ASP A 9 24.18 13.91 -21.94
CA ASP A 9 23.46 12.68 -21.61
C ASP A 9 23.77 12.38 -20.14
N THR A 10 22.99 12.99 -19.26
CA THR A 10 22.84 12.46 -17.90
C THR A 10 21.92 11.27 -18.05
N ASP A 11 22.48 10.15 -18.52
CA ASP A 11 21.97 8.83 -18.20
C ASP A 11 22.03 8.75 -16.67
N MET A 12 20.95 9.22 -16.03
CA MET A 12 20.70 8.93 -14.64
C MET A 12 20.52 7.43 -14.58
N ASP A 13 21.55 6.78 -14.08
CA ASP A 13 21.56 5.48 -13.43
C ASP A 13 20.21 5.22 -12.73
N MET A 14 19.24 4.68 -13.46
CA MET A 14 18.27 3.78 -12.86
C MET A 14 18.85 2.40 -13.10
N ASP A 15 19.86 2.09 -12.31
CA ASP A 15 20.16 0.72 -11.92
C ASP A 15 18.85 0.11 -11.45
N MET A 16 18.12 -0.48 -12.39
CA MET A 16 16.99 -1.36 -12.13
C MET A 16 17.62 -2.65 -11.63
N ASP A 17 18.20 -2.57 -10.44
CA ASP A 17 19.01 -3.61 -9.88
C ASP A 17 18.11 -4.74 -9.40
N MET A 18 18.30 -5.88 -10.09
CA MET A 18 17.93 -7.24 -9.76
C MET A 18 16.51 -7.71 -10.06
N ASP A 19 16.47 -8.94 -10.59
CA ASP A 19 15.32 -9.84 -10.73
C ASP A 19 14.64 -10.11 -9.37
N GLU A 20 14.15 -9.06 -8.70
CA GLU A 20 13.39 -9.20 -7.47
C GLU A 20 12.20 -10.10 -7.78
N THR A 21 12.21 -11.27 -7.16
CA THR A 21 11.13 -12.22 -7.35
C THR A 21 9.87 -11.65 -6.74
N ARG A 22 8.70 -12.01 -7.28
CA ARG A 22 7.41 -11.64 -6.69
C ARG A 22 7.36 -11.92 -5.18
N GLY A 23 7.96 -13.03 -4.74
CA GLY A 23 8.01 -13.42 -3.33
C GLY A 23 8.82 -12.44 -2.47
N GLU A 24 10.00 -12.02 -2.94
CA GLU A 24 10.85 -11.07 -2.23
C GLU A 24 10.17 -9.70 -2.11
N TYR A 25 9.61 -9.19 -3.21
CA TYR A 25 8.83 -7.96 -3.20
C TYR A 25 7.69 -8.01 -2.19
N VAL A 26 6.92 -9.11 -2.18
CA VAL A 26 5.76 -9.30 -1.31
C VAL A 26 6.16 -9.34 0.16
N GLU A 27 7.23 -10.05 0.52
CA GLU A 27 7.67 -10.13 1.91
C GLU A 27 8.24 -8.79 2.41
N ARG A 28 8.96 -8.05 1.55
CA ARG A 28 9.40 -6.69 1.89
C ARG A 28 8.23 -5.73 2.07
N PHE A 29 7.25 -5.77 1.17
CA PHE A 29 6.01 -4.98 1.31
C PHE A 29 5.32 -5.31 2.63
N ARG A 30 5.19 -6.60 2.95
CA ARG A 30 4.53 -7.06 4.18
C ARG A 30 5.21 -6.51 5.42
N ALA A 31 6.55 -6.54 5.48
CA ALA A 31 7.30 -6.01 6.62
C ALA A 31 7.07 -4.49 6.79
N LEU A 32 7.26 -3.71 5.72
CA LEU A 32 7.12 -2.25 5.76
C LEU A 32 5.68 -1.81 6.04
N ALA A 33 4.70 -2.45 5.40
CA ALA A 33 3.29 -2.15 5.61
C ALA A 33 2.87 -2.48 7.04
N ARG A 34 3.36 -3.59 7.62
CA ARG A 34 3.04 -3.97 8.99
C ARG A 34 3.52 -2.92 9.98
N GLU A 35 4.78 -2.49 9.85
CA GLU A 35 5.36 -1.44 10.70
C GLU A 35 4.53 -0.15 10.62
N GLY A 36 4.29 0.36 9.41
CA GLY A 36 3.53 1.60 9.23
C GLY A 36 2.06 1.49 9.66
N LEU A 37 1.43 0.31 9.53
CA LEU A 37 0.09 0.07 10.05
C LEU A 37 0.06 0.07 11.58
N ASP A 38 1.03 -0.55 12.24
CA ASP A 38 1.10 -0.55 13.71
C ASP A 38 1.31 0.89 14.23
N GLU A 39 2.12 1.70 13.53
CA GLU A 39 2.35 3.12 13.85
C GLU A 39 1.09 4.00 13.72
N LEU A 40 0.14 3.66 12.84
CA LEU A 40 -1.12 4.41 12.69
C LEU A 40 -1.95 4.44 13.97
N PHE A 41 -1.83 3.44 14.84
CA PHE A 41 -2.66 3.31 16.05
C PHE A 41 -1.96 3.84 17.31
N VAL A 42 -0.73 4.34 17.19
CA VAL A 42 0.04 4.91 18.31
C VAL A 42 -0.48 6.32 18.64
N ALA A 43 -0.72 6.58 19.93
CA ALA A 43 -1.37 7.79 20.42
C ALA A 43 -0.64 9.11 20.09
N GLU A 44 0.68 9.05 19.91
CA GLU A 44 1.55 10.22 19.76
C GLU A 44 1.75 10.66 18.29
N ARG A 45 1.20 9.91 17.32
CA ARG A 45 1.27 10.27 15.90
C ARG A 45 -0.07 10.82 15.42
N LEU A 46 -0.09 12.08 15.01
CA LEU A 46 -1.25 12.76 14.42
C LEU A 46 -0.97 13.16 12.97
N PRO A 47 -1.92 12.96 12.03
CA PRO A 47 -3.22 12.29 12.22
C PRO A 47 -3.07 10.77 12.20
N GLY A 48 -3.22 10.14 13.36
CA GLY A 48 -3.28 8.69 13.56
C GLY A 48 -4.69 8.25 13.94
N LEU A 49 -4.96 6.95 13.83
CA LEU A 49 -6.20 6.30 14.22
C LEU A 49 -6.20 5.97 15.73
N VAL A 50 -5.90 6.97 16.55
CA VAL A 50 -5.77 6.83 18.01
C VAL A 50 -7.09 6.32 18.63
N GLY A 51 -6.98 5.29 19.47
CA GLY A 51 -8.14 4.57 20.01
C GLY A 51 -8.72 3.51 19.06
N GLY A 52 -8.03 3.23 17.95
CA GLY A 52 -8.24 2.05 17.13
C GLY A 52 -7.23 0.94 17.44
N ARG A 53 -7.38 -0.18 16.74
CA ARG A 53 -6.52 -1.35 16.87
C ARG A 53 -6.46 -2.12 15.55
N LEU A 54 -5.25 -2.47 15.12
CA LEU A 54 -5.05 -3.46 14.06
C LEU A 54 -5.45 -4.86 14.57
N GLU A 55 -6.40 -5.49 13.88
CA GLU A 55 -6.91 -6.83 14.23
C GLU A 55 -6.26 -7.91 13.36
N HIS A 56 -6.06 -7.61 12.08
CA HIS A 56 -5.51 -8.54 11.10
C HIS A 56 -4.73 -7.79 10.00
N PHE A 57 -3.63 -8.39 9.55
CA PHE A 57 -2.93 -7.99 8.34
C PHE A 57 -2.34 -9.24 7.67
N ALA A 58 -2.66 -9.45 6.41
CA ALA A 58 -2.14 -10.55 5.60
C ALA A 58 -1.94 -10.12 4.15
N VAL A 59 -1.10 -10.85 3.44
CA VAL A 59 -0.98 -10.77 2.00
C VAL A 59 -1.50 -12.07 1.40
N VAL A 60 -2.35 -11.98 0.38
CA VAL A 60 -3.06 -13.12 -0.22
C VAL A 60 -2.91 -13.10 -1.74
N ASP A 61 -2.56 -14.24 -2.34
CA ASP A 61 -2.61 -14.42 -3.78
C ASP A 61 -4.08 -14.52 -4.26
N LYS A 62 -4.41 -13.79 -5.32
CA LYS A 62 -5.66 -13.91 -6.06
C LYS A 62 -5.36 -14.32 -7.48
N VAL A 63 -5.92 -15.46 -7.88
CA VAL A 63 -5.66 -16.09 -9.20
C VAL A 63 -6.67 -15.63 -10.27
N ASP A 64 -7.66 -14.82 -9.90
CA ASP A 64 -8.69 -14.35 -10.82
C ASP A 64 -8.10 -13.35 -11.84
N ASN A 65 -8.16 -13.70 -13.13
CA ASN A 65 -7.75 -12.86 -14.29
C ASN A 65 -6.27 -12.46 -14.37
N GLY A 66 -5.37 -13.19 -13.70
CA GLY A 66 -3.94 -12.93 -13.67
C GLY A 66 -3.41 -13.11 -12.25
N VAL A 67 -2.15 -13.52 -12.10
CA VAL A 67 -1.58 -13.77 -10.77
C VAL A 67 -1.36 -12.44 -10.05
N SER A 68 -2.37 -11.99 -9.30
CA SER A 68 -2.34 -10.76 -8.51
C SER A 68 -2.11 -11.08 -7.04
N VAL A 69 -1.49 -10.16 -6.32
CA VAL A 69 -1.29 -10.27 -4.87
C VAL A 69 -1.94 -9.09 -4.21
N HIS A 70 -2.64 -9.33 -3.11
CA HIS A 70 -3.43 -8.34 -2.39
C HIS A 70 -3.05 -8.29 -0.92
N ALA A 71 -2.97 -7.09 -0.36
CA ALA A 71 -2.92 -6.90 1.08
C ALA A 71 -4.33 -6.84 1.64
N GLU A 72 -4.63 -7.62 2.68
CA GLU A 72 -5.87 -7.54 3.45
C GLU A 72 -5.57 -7.03 4.87
N THR A 73 -6.26 -5.97 5.26
CA THR A 73 -6.13 -5.32 6.56
C THR A 73 -7.50 -5.27 7.23
N ARG A 74 -7.60 -5.71 8.49
CA ARG A 74 -8.78 -5.52 9.33
C ARG A 74 -8.42 -4.81 10.62
N PHE A 75 -9.21 -3.84 11.02
CA PHE A 75 -8.96 -3.06 12.21
C PHE A 75 -10.27 -2.51 12.77
N SER A 76 -10.26 -2.15 14.05
CA SER A 76 -11.33 -1.40 14.68
C SER A 76 -10.91 0.04 14.96
N PHE A 77 -11.84 0.98 14.85
CA PHE A 77 -11.63 2.38 15.21
C PHE A 77 -12.95 2.99 15.66
N ARG A 78 -12.99 3.59 16.85
CA ARG A 78 -14.18 4.25 17.44
C ARG A 78 -15.45 3.39 17.41
N GLY A 79 -15.33 2.11 17.75
CA GLY A 79 -16.47 1.18 17.82
C GLY A 79 -16.93 0.60 16.48
N HIS A 80 -16.25 0.93 15.37
CA HIS A 80 -16.51 0.36 14.06
C HIS A 80 -15.39 -0.59 13.64
N ARG A 81 -15.75 -1.63 12.87
CA ARG A 81 -14.79 -2.52 12.21
C ARG A 81 -14.66 -2.16 10.74
N PHE A 82 -13.45 -2.28 10.24
CA PHE A 82 -13.09 -1.97 8.87
C PHE A 82 -12.35 -3.14 8.27
N ARG A 83 -12.67 -3.46 7.01
CA ARG A 83 -11.87 -4.34 6.17
C ARG A 83 -11.42 -3.55 4.94
N TYR A 84 -10.13 -3.59 4.69
CA TYR A 84 -9.52 -2.95 3.56
C TYR A 84 -8.67 -3.98 2.84
N GLN A 85 -8.93 -4.18 1.56
CA GLN A 85 -8.06 -4.94 0.70
C GLN A 85 -7.56 -4.05 -0.43
N ARG A 86 -6.33 -4.30 -0.89
CA ARG A 86 -5.68 -3.54 -1.94
C ARG A 86 -4.76 -4.44 -2.74
N GLN A 87 -4.84 -4.38 -4.06
CA GLN A 87 -3.83 -5.00 -4.93
C GLN A 87 -2.44 -4.37 -4.73
N ILE A 88 -1.42 -5.22 -4.59
CA ILE A 88 -0.01 -4.82 -4.43
C ILE A 88 0.91 -5.37 -5.52
N TRP A 89 0.47 -6.42 -6.24
CA TRP A 89 1.17 -6.99 -7.40
C TRP A 89 0.21 -7.19 -8.59
N PRO A 90 0.63 -6.90 -9.84
CA PRO A 90 1.93 -6.31 -10.20
C PRO A 90 2.09 -4.88 -9.64
N PRO A 91 3.32 -4.46 -9.30
CA PRO A 91 3.56 -3.16 -8.71
C PRO A 91 3.34 -2.07 -9.76
N GLY A 92 2.52 -1.07 -9.41
CA GLY A 92 2.36 0.14 -10.23
C GLY A 92 3.39 1.23 -9.90
N PHE A 93 4.08 1.09 -8.76
CA PHE A 93 5.03 2.05 -8.21
C PHE A 93 6.15 1.32 -7.45
N ALA A 94 7.21 2.04 -7.11
CA ALA A 94 8.25 1.55 -6.20
C ALA A 94 7.64 1.08 -4.86
N LEU A 95 8.29 0.11 -4.22
CA LEU A 95 7.82 -0.57 -3.01
C LEU A 95 7.42 0.41 -1.89
N GLU A 96 8.26 1.41 -1.64
CA GLU A 96 8.06 2.42 -0.60
C GLU A 96 6.83 3.27 -0.89
N ILE A 97 6.62 3.62 -2.17
CA ILE A 97 5.43 4.36 -2.62
C ILE A 97 4.19 3.47 -2.50
N GLN A 98 4.26 2.22 -2.93
CA GLN A 98 3.14 1.28 -2.82
C GLN A 98 2.72 1.08 -1.35
N THR A 99 3.70 0.98 -0.45
CA THR A 99 3.49 0.85 1.00
C THR A 99 2.85 2.11 1.58
N ALA A 100 3.41 3.29 1.29
CA ALA A 100 2.85 4.57 1.74
C ALA A 100 1.41 4.75 1.24
N LEU A 101 1.15 4.45 -0.04
CA LEU A 101 -0.19 4.52 -0.61
C LEU A 101 -1.18 3.55 0.07
N CYS A 102 -0.74 2.37 0.48
CA CYS A 102 -1.58 1.42 1.21
C CYS A 102 -2.02 1.99 2.58
N ILE A 103 -1.07 2.52 3.35
CA ILE A 103 -1.29 3.11 4.67
C ILE A 103 -2.15 4.39 4.58
N GLU A 104 -1.78 5.28 3.68
CA GLU A 104 -2.42 6.59 3.53
C GLU A 104 -3.86 6.48 3.05
N HIS A 105 -4.13 5.56 2.12
CA HIS A 105 -5.49 5.34 1.64
C HIS A 105 -6.39 4.77 2.74
N LEU A 106 -5.87 3.85 3.56
CA LEU A 106 -6.60 3.34 4.72
C LEU A 106 -6.93 4.49 5.69
N ARG A 107 -5.94 5.34 6.01
CA ARG A 107 -6.12 6.52 6.86
C ARG A 107 -7.17 7.48 6.30
N GLU A 108 -7.04 7.88 5.04
CA GLU A 108 -7.98 8.81 4.39
C GLU A 108 -9.41 8.28 4.46
N ARG A 109 -9.64 7.00 4.13
CA ARG A 109 -11.00 6.43 4.13
C ARG A 109 -11.67 6.46 5.49
N VAL A 110 -10.93 6.10 6.54
CA VAL A 110 -11.44 6.10 7.91
C VAL A 110 -11.77 7.52 8.37
N LEU A 111 -10.87 8.47 8.12
CA LEU A 111 -11.03 9.84 8.60
C LEU A 111 -12.10 10.61 7.81
N THR A 112 -12.21 10.37 6.50
CA THR A 112 -13.18 11.04 5.63
C THR A 112 -14.55 10.37 5.63
N ARG A 113 -14.69 9.19 6.26
CA ARG A 113 -15.90 8.36 6.23
C ARG A 113 -16.39 8.05 4.81
N ARG A 114 -15.47 8.02 3.83
CA ARG A 114 -15.77 7.68 2.44
C ARG A 114 -15.92 6.16 2.33
N TYR A 115 -17.10 5.74 2.72
CA TYR A 115 -17.53 4.36 2.92
C TYR A 115 -18.49 3.94 1.80
N ARG A 116 -18.14 4.16 0.52
CA ARG A 116 -19.04 3.73 -0.56
C ARG A 116 -18.97 2.22 -0.73
N ALA A 117 -19.92 1.51 -0.13
CA ALA A 117 -20.21 0.12 -0.48
C ALA A 117 -20.47 0.03 -2.00
N GLY A 118 -19.69 -0.80 -2.69
CA GLY A 118 -19.85 -1.08 -4.13
C GLY A 118 -19.11 -0.17 -5.11
N ALA A 119 -18.38 0.86 -4.66
CA ALA A 119 -17.54 1.67 -5.55
C ALA A 119 -16.13 1.08 -5.74
N ASP A 120 -15.71 0.20 -4.83
CA ASP A 120 -14.40 -0.42 -4.81
C ASP A 120 -14.56 -1.87 -4.32
N PRO A 121 -14.46 -2.88 -5.21
CA PRO A 121 -14.66 -4.28 -4.84
C PRO A 121 -13.59 -4.78 -3.85
N GLU A 122 -12.53 -4.02 -3.63
CA GLU A 122 -11.42 -4.38 -2.76
C GLU A 122 -11.57 -3.89 -1.32
N ALA A 123 -12.52 -3.03 -0.98
CA ALA A 123 -12.63 -2.48 0.37
C ALA A 123 -14.07 -2.40 0.88
N ALA A 124 -14.41 -3.28 1.83
CA ALA A 124 -15.74 -3.39 2.40
C ALA A 124 -15.74 -3.05 3.91
N ILE A 125 -16.77 -2.36 4.37
CA ILE A 125 -16.99 -2.17 5.81
C ILE A 125 -17.86 -3.32 6.29
N GLU A 126 -17.31 -4.11 7.19
CA GLU A 126 -18.07 -5.09 7.95
C GLU A 126 -18.76 -4.32 9.09
N ILE A 127 -19.99 -3.84 8.84
CA ILE A 127 -20.87 -3.27 9.88
C ILE A 127 -21.59 -4.42 10.58
#